data_AF-A0A9E4SW14-F1
#
_entry.id   AF-A0A9E4SW14-F1
#
_cell.length_a   1.000
_cell.length_b   1.000
_cell.length_c   1.000
_cell.angle_alpha   90.00
_cell.angle_beta   90.00
_cell.angle_gamma   90.00
#
_symmetry.space_group_name_H-M   'P 1'
#
loop_
_entity.id
_entity.type
_entity.pdbx_description
1 polymer ?
#
loop_
_entity_poly.entity_id
_entity_poly.type
_entity_poly.pdbx_seq_one_letter_code
_entity_poly.pdbx_strand_id
1 'polypeptide(L)'
;MGPIGHVALSTAIGVTVWKATGNPLAVPAALVTGVLIDGDHVLDWIDWIYQGYRKHMIVLLHAWELVVVLLASLMIWHHPIFVAAVLGYVGHVITDHLLNSTYPWTYFLSYRVYRRFRSEWLHKSVPPDPIVGPAPFWANFEPTVWKLVRWRRKRRILRDRKAAGVAVAEASRESAGD
;
A
#
# COMPACT_ATOMS: atom_id res chain seq x y z
N MET A 1 -1.36 1.14 -1.07
CA MET A 1 -0.92 2.43 -0.50
C MET A 1 -0.69 2.21 1.00
N GLY A 2 -0.59 3.22 1.85
CA GLY A 2 -0.64 3.03 3.31
C GLY A 2 -1.88 3.72 3.89
N PRO A 3 -2.28 3.43 5.13
CA PRO A 3 -3.48 3.99 5.78
C PRO A 3 -3.58 5.51 5.70
N ILE A 4 -2.49 6.25 5.89
CA ILE A 4 -2.50 7.72 5.72
C ILE A 4 -2.95 8.12 4.31
N GLY A 5 -2.46 7.43 3.29
CA GLY A 5 -2.86 7.68 1.91
C GLY A 5 -4.33 7.35 1.65
N HIS A 6 -4.82 6.25 2.24
CA HIS A 6 -6.23 5.86 2.13
C HIS A 6 -7.15 6.88 2.80
N VAL A 7 -6.78 7.39 3.97
CA VAL A 7 -7.51 8.48 4.67
C VAL A 7 -7.52 9.75 3.81
N ALA A 8 -6.37 10.16 3.28
CA ALA A 8 -6.27 11.37 2.47
C ALA A 8 -7.13 11.28 1.19
N LEU A 9 -7.03 10.16 0.47
CA LEU A 9 -7.83 9.92 -0.73
C LEU A 9 -9.33 9.87 -0.43
N SER A 10 -9.72 9.11 0.60
CA SER A 10 -11.13 8.95 0.98
C SER A 10 -11.74 10.26 1.45
N THR A 11 -10.98 11.09 2.17
CA THR A 11 -11.39 12.44 2.56
C THR A 11 -11.61 13.31 1.32
N ALA A 12 -10.67 13.29 0.36
CA ALA A 12 -10.81 14.05 -0.87
C ALA A 12 -12.07 13.64 -1.66
N ILE A 13 -12.29 12.33 -1.85
CA ILE A 13 -13.48 11.79 -2.50
C ILE A 13 -14.76 12.23 -1.77
N GLY A 14 -14.80 12.04 -0.45
CA GLY A 14 -15.95 12.41 0.36
C GLY A 14 -16.28 13.89 0.32
N VAL A 15 -15.26 14.76 0.36
CA VAL A 15 -15.42 16.22 0.23
C VAL A 15 -15.94 16.58 -1.16
N THR A 16 -15.44 15.96 -2.22
CA THR A 16 -15.93 16.18 -3.58
C THR A 16 -17.41 15.81 -3.70
N VAL A 17 -17.83 14.65 -3.20
CA VAL A 17 -19.24 14.25 -3.23
C VAL A 17 -20.08 15.19 -2.37
N TRP A 18 -19.63 15.54 -1.17
CA TRP A 18 -20.33 16.52 -0.32
C TRP A 18 -20.55 17.84 -1.05
N LYS A 19 -19.52 18.41 -1.69
CA LYS A 19 -19.65 19.67 -2.43
C LYS A 19 -20.60 19.56 -3.62
N ALA A 20 -20.65 18.40 -4.28
CA ALA A 20 -21.53 18.16 -5.41
C ALA A 20 -23.00 17.94 -5.00
N THR A 21 -23.27 17.35 -3.83
CA THR A 21 -24.63 16.93 -3.45
C THR A 21 -25.21 17.69 -2.26
N GLY A 22 -24.41 18.51 -1.58
CA GLY A 22 -24.79 19.20 -0.34
C GLY A 22 -24.85 18.31 0.91
N ASN A 23 -24.53 17.01 0.81
CA ASN A 23 -24.65 16.08 1.94
C ASN A 23 -23.31 15.84 2.66
N PRO A 24 -23.10 16.37 3.88
CA PRO A 24 -21.83 16.22 4.60
C PRO A 24 -21.53 14.78 5.05
N LEU A 25 -22.54 13.91 5.14
CA LEU A 25 -22.35 12.50 5.49
C LEU A 25 -21.61 11.70 4.39
N ALA A 26 -21.39 12.30 3.21
CA ALA A 26 -20.53 11.72 2.18
C ALA A 26 -19.08 11.52 2.65
N VAL A 27 -18.55 12.42 3.50
CA VAL A 27 -17.18 12.31 4.02
C VAL A 27 -16.98 11.06 4.89
N PRO A 28 -17.75 10.86 5.99
CA PRO A 28 -17.60 9.65 6.78
C PRO A 28 -17.94 8.37 5.99
N ALA A 29 -18.87 8.42 5.03
CA ALA A 29 -19.19 7.26 4.20
C ALA A 29 -18.03 6.82 3.31
N ALA A 30 -17.34 7.77 2.67
CA ALA A 30 -16.15 7.49 1.88
C ALA A 30 -15.00 7.00 2.78
N LEU A 31 -14.83 7.56 3.98
CA LEU A 31 -13.81 7.11 4.94
C LEU A 31 -14.04 5.68 5.43
N VAL A 32 -15.29 5.32 5.77
CA VAL A 32 -15.63 3.97 6.22
C VAL A 32 -15.23 2.92 5.19
N THR A 33 -15.58 3.15 3.93
CA THR A 33 -15.34 2.20 2.85
C THR A 33 -13.95 2.28 2.23
N GLY A 34 -13.31 3.44 2.27
CA GLY A 34 -11.97 3.64 1.73
C GLY A 34 -10.85 3.39 2.74
N VAL A 35 -11.15 3.23 4.03
CA VAL A 35 -10.15 2.95 5.08
C VAL A 35 -10.45 1.66 5.83
N LEU A 36 -11.67 1.44 6.32
CA LEU A 36 -11.94 0.29 7.22
C LEU A 36 -11.89 -1.05 6.49
N ILE A 37 -11.88 -1.05 5.15
CA ILE A 37 -11.73 -2.29 4.38
C ILE A 37 -10.35 -2.92 4.55
N ASP A 38 -9.32 -2.13 4.90
CA ASP A 38 -8.00 -2.64 5.32
C ASP A 38 -8.10 -3.59 6.53
N GLY A 39 -9.21 -3.55 7.27
CA GLY A 39 -9.49 -4.47 8.36
C GLY A 39 -9.55 -5.93 7.93
N ASP A 40 -9.77 -6.25 6.65
CA ASP A 40 -9.74 -7.64 6.19
C ASP A 40 -8.32 -8.27 6.24
N HIS A 41 -7.27 -7.45 6.35
CA HIS A 41 -5.91 -7.92 6.59
C HIS A 41 -5.71 -8.50 7.99
N VAL A 42 -6.65 -8.36 8.94
CA VAL A 42 -6.52 -8.95 10.28
C VAL A 42 -6.22 -10.45 10.21
N LEU A 43 -6.78 -11.16 9.22
CA LEU A 43 -6.51 -12.58 9.02
C LEU A 43 -5.06 -12.85 8.57
N ASP A 44 -4.47 -11.97 7.76
CA ASP A 44 -3.05 -12.05 7.39
C ASP A 44 -2.15 -11.88 8.61
N TRP A 45 -2.52 -10.98 9.52
CA TRP A 45 -1.78 -10.75 10.76
C TRP A 45 -1.85 -11.96 11.69
N ILE A 46 -3.03 -12.57 11.82
CA ILE A 46 -3.21 -13.80 12.58
C ILE A 46 -2.35 -14.92 11.99
N ASP A 47 -2.41 -15.15 10.68
CA ASP A 47 -1.58 -16.16 10.00
C ASP A 47 -0.08 -15.92 10.24
N TRP A 48 0.36 -14.67 10.14
CA TRP A 48 1.75 -14.29 10.40
C TRP A 48 2.19 -14.56 11.84
N ILE A 49 1.35 -14.20 12.82
CA ILE A 49 1.65 -14.43 14.25
C ILE A 49 1.80 -15.93 14.54
N TYR A 50 0.92 -16.78 14.00
CA TYR A 50 0.97 -18.22 14.24
C TYR A 50 2.07 -18.94 13.47
N GLN A 51 2.38 -18.52 12.23
CA GLN A 51 3.36 -19.21 11.37
C GLN A 51 4.77 -18.62 11.47
N GLY A 52 4.93 -17.40 11.98
CA GLY A 52 6.19 -16.65 11.99
C GLY A 52 6.56 -16.01 10.64
N TYR A 53 5.82 -16.32 9.57
CA TYR A 53 5.96 -15.73 8.23
C TYR A 53 4.59 -15.62 7.55
N ARG A 54 4.47 -14.77 6.52
CA ARG A 54 3.21 -14.58 5.77
C ARG A 54 3.00 -15.74 4.80
N LYS A 55 2.36 -16.81 5.28
CA LYS A 55 2.08 -18.01 4.47
C LYS A 55 0.88 -17.78 3.56
N HIS A 56 -0.15 -17.13 4.09
CA HIS A 56 -1.38 -16.82 3.39
C HIS A 56 -1.61 -15.29 3.29
N MET A 57 -2.41 -14.91 2.30
CA MET A 57 -2.92 -13.55 2.12
C MET A 57 -4.45 -13.64 1.99
N ILE A 58 -5.13 -13.74 3.12
CA ILE A 58 -6.57 -13.97 3.29
C ILE A 58 -7.28 -12.61 3.36
N VAL A 59 -7.27 -11.94 2.21
CA VAL A 59 -7.88 -10.63 1.99
C VAL A 59 -9.10 -10.85 1.13
N LEU A 60 -10.28 -10.39 1.55
CA LEU A 60 -11.56 -10.68 0.88
C LEU A 60 -12.19 -9.44 0.26
N LEU A 61 -12.09 -8.31 0.95
CA LEU A 61 -12.72 -7.06 0.57
C LEU A 61 -11.95 -6.36 -0.54
N HIS A 62 -10.65 -6.60 -0.72
CA HIS A 62 -9.86 -5.96 -1.78
C HIS A 62 -10.06 -6.65 -3.14
N ALA A 63 -11.28 -6.63 -3.69
CA ALA A 63 -11.66 -7.43 -4.84
C ALA A 63 -12.27 -6.60 -5.97
N TRP A 64 -11.78 -6.77 -7.20
CA TRP A 64 -12.42 -6.19 -8.38
C TRP A 64 -13.85 -6.69 -8.59
N GLU A 65 -14.16 -7.92 -8.19
CA GLU A 65 -15.53 -8.46 -8.26
C GLU A 65 -16.50 -7.61 -7.41
N LEU A 66 -16.09 -7.16 -6.22
CA LEU A 66 -16.91 -6.30 -5.38
C LEU A 66 -17.00 -4.87 -5.92
N VAL A 67 -15.94 -4.35 -6.57
CA VAL A 67 -16.01 -3.08 -7.33
C VAL A 67 -17.12 -3.14 -8.38
N VAL A 68 -17.17 -4.21 -9.18
CA VAL A 68 -18.18 -4.39 -10.23
C VAL A 68 -19.60 -4.43 -9.64
N VAL A 69 -19.80 -5.18 -8.56
CA VAL A 69 -21.10 -5.27 -7.88
C VAL A 69 -21.54 -3.91 -7.34
N LEU A 70 -20.65 -3.18 -6.67
CA LEU A 70 -20.96 -1.86 -6.12
C LEU A 70 -21.26 -0.83 -7.21
N LEU A 71 -20.48 -0.78 -8.29
CA LEU A 71 -20.75 0.11 -9.42
C LEU A 71 -22.07 -0.24 -10.12
N ALA A 72 -22.36 -1.52 -10.33
CA ALA A 72 -23.63 -1.96 -10.91
C ALA A 72 -24.83 -1.58 -10.03
N SER A 73 -24.68 -1.67 -8.70
CA SER A 73 -25.74 -1.28 -7.77
C SER A 73 -26.05 0.22 -7.81
N LEU A 74 -25.09 1.06 -8.21
CA LEU A 74 -25.34 2.49 -8.42
C LEU A 74 -26.37 2.74 -9.51
N MET A 75 -26.53 1.85 -10.50
CA MET A 75 -27.55 2.00 -11.55
C MET A 75 -28.99 1.96 -11.00
N ILE A 76 -29.16 1.46 -9.77
CA ILE A 76 -30.46 1.33 -9.10
C ILE A 76 -30.56 2.33 -7.94
N TRP A 77 -29.48 2.52 -7.18
CA TRP A 77 -29.46 3.35 -5.99
C TRP A 77 -28.38 4.44 -6.05
N HIS A 78 -28.81 5.70 -6.10
CA HIS A 78 -27.94 6.87 -6.29
C HIS A 78 -27.89 7.81 -5.07
N HIS A 79 -28.16 7.32 -3.87
CA HIS A 79 -28.17 8.19 -2.68
C HIS A 79 -26.74 8.73 -2.41
N PRO A 80 -26.54 10.03 -2.11
CA PRO A 80 -25.20 10.63 -2.00
C PRO A 80 -24.23 9.92 -1.06
N ILE A 81 -24.75 9.43 0.09
CA ILE A 81 -23.96 8.64 1.05
C ILE A 81 -23.46 7.34 0.41
N PHE A 82 -24.32 6.67 -0.34
CA PHE A 82 -23.99 5.42 -1.01
C PHE A 82 -22.99 5.65 -2.16
N VAL A 83 -23.19 6.70 -2.96
CA VAL A 83 -22.22 7.11 -4.00
C VAL A 83 -20.84 7.36 -3.39
N ALA A 84 -20.78 8.11 -2.28
CA ALA A 84 -19.51 8.37 -1.59
C ALA A 84 -18.86 7.09 -1.06
N ALA A 85 -19.66 6.17 -0.52
CA ALA A 85 -19.19 4.87 -0.05
C ALA A 85 -18.63 4.01 -1.21
N VAL A 86 -19.32 3.94 -2.35
CA VAL A 86 -18.83 3.20 -3.51
C VAL A 86 -17.55 3.83 -4.05
N LEU A 87 -17.49 5.17 -4.18
CA LEU A 87 -16.30 5.85 -4.67
C LEU A 87 -15.11 5.72 -3.70
N GLY A 88 -15.34 5.76 -2.39
CA GLY A 88 -14.31 5.53 -1.38
C GLY A 88 -13.69 4.13 -1.52
N TYR A 89 -14.53 3.11 -1.62
CA TYR A 89 -14.12 1.72 -1.87
C TYR A 89 -13.35 1.56 -3.19
N VAL A 90 -13.89 2.10 -4.30
CA VAL A 90 -13.26 2.01 -5.62
C VAL A 90 -11.91 2.72 -5.64
N GLY A 91 -11.85 3.93 -5.06
CA GLY A 91 -10.61 4.70 -4.94
C GLY A 91 -9.55 3.92 -4.15
N HIS A 92 -9.96 3.27 -3.07
CA HIS A 92 -9.08 2.36 -2.32
C HIS A 92 -8.54 1.26 -3.24
N VAL A 93 -9.39 0.40 -3.82
CA VAL A 93 -8.94 -0.77 -4.61
C VAL A 93 -8.07 -0.36 -5.79
N ILE A 94 -8.41 0.73 -6.50
CA ILE A 94 -7.62 1.22 -7.63
C ILE A 94 -6.23 1.66 -7.19
N THR A 95 -6.14 2.50 -6.16
CA THR A 95 -4.84 3.00 -5.70
C THR A 95 -3.97 1.89 -5.16
N ASP A 96 -4.57 0.90 -4.55
CA ASP A 96 -3.89 -0.29 -4.10
C ASP A 96 -3.32 -1.10 -5.28
N HIS A 97 -4.15 -1.38 -6.29
CA HIS A 97 -3.74 -2.09 -7.50
C HIS A 97 -2.58 -1.40 -8.23
N LEU A 98 -2.57 -0.06 -8.24
CA LEU A 98 -1.55 0.72 -8.94
C LEU A 98 -0.25 0.89 -8.15
N LEU A 99 -0.32 0.96 -6.82
CA LEU A 99 0.82 1.39 -5.98
C LEU A 99 1.47 0.26 -5.18
N ASN A 100 0.78 -0.87 -5.00
CA ASN A 100 1.32 -2.02 -4.28
C ASN A 100 2.14 -2.93 -5.19
N SER A 101 3.14 -3.60 -4.58
CA SER A 101 4.05 -4.50 -5.29
C SER A 101 3.56 -5.94 -5.25
N THR A 102 2.31 -6.16 -5.63
CA THR A 102 1.70 -7.50 -5.77
C THR A 102 1.60 -7.90 -7.24
N TYR A 103 1.17 -9.12 -7.52
CA TYR A 103 0.80 -9.51 -8.89
C TYR A 103 -0.58 -8.88 -9.23
N PRO A 104 -0.81 -8.42 -10.47
CA PRO A 104 -2.09 -7.78 -10.83
C PRO A 104 -3.32 -8.66 -10.53
N TRP A 105 -3.20 -9.96 -10.77
CA TRP A 105 -4.26 -10.95 -10.52
C TRP A 105 -4.64 -11.11 -9.05
N THR A 106 -3.79 -10.65 -8.13
CA THR A 106 -4.01 -10.72 -6.68
C THR A 106 -5.28 -10.00 -6.23
N TYR A 107 -5.72 -8.98 -7.00
CA TYR A 107 -6.94 -8.21 -6.71
C TYR A 107 -8.24 -8.89 -7.15
N PHE A 108 -8.17 -10.09 -7.73
CA PHE A 108 -9.35 -10.90 -8.03
C PHE A 108 -9.56 -11.92 -6.90
N LEU A 109 -10.71 -11.88 -6.25
CA LEU A 109 -11.06 -12.84 -5.20
C LEU A 109 -11.10 -14.27 -5.76
N SER A 110 -11.66 -14.44 -6.95
CA SER A 110 -11.67 -15.72 -7.67
C SER A 110 -10.26 -16.30 -7.87
N TYR A 111 -9.30 -15.45 -8.26
CA TYR A 111 -7.90 -15.86 -8.41
C TYR A 111 -7.24 -16.24 -7.08
N ARG A 112 -7.51 -15.48 -6.01
CA ARG A 112 -7.02 -15.80 -4.66
C ARG A 112 -7.56 -17.14 -4.18
N VAL A 113 -8.85 -17.41 -4.36
CA VAL A 113 -9.48 -18.69 -4.04
C VAL A 113 -8.83 -19.83 -4.84
N TYR A 114 -8.66 -19.64 -6.15
CA TYR A 114 -7.98 -20.62 -7.02
C TYR A 114 -6.54 -20.93 -6.54
N ARG A 115 -5.79 -19.91 -6.13
CA ARG A 115 -4.44 -20.07 -5.56
C ARG A 115 -4.43 -20.49 -4.09
N ARG A 116 -5.60 -20.71 -3.48
CA ARG A 116 -5.79 -21.05 -2.05
C ARG A 116 -5.14 -20.04 -1.12
N PHE A 117 -5.17 -18.76 -1.49
CA PHE A 117 -4.61 -17.64 -0.74
C PHE A 117 -3.10 -17.73 -0.44
N ARG A 118 -2.34 -18.60 -1.13
CA ARG A 118 -0.90 -18.77 -0.88
C ARG A 118 -0.13 -17.53 -1.30
N SER A 119 0.59 -16.93 -0.34
CA SER A 119 1.30 -15.66 -0.49
C SER A 119 2.33 -15.67 -1.62
N GLU A 120 3.00 -16.81 -1.85
CA GLU A 120 4.00 -17.01 -2.91
C GLU A 120 3.49 -16.70 -4.34
N TRP A 121 2.18 -16.87 -4.58
CA TRP A 121 1.54 -16.59 -5.87
C TRP A 121 0.90 -15.20 -5.96
N LEU A 122 0.87 -14.46 -4.84
CA LEU A 122 0.09 -13.24 -4.67
C LEU A 122 0.97 -12.01 -4.40
N HIS A 123 2.08 -12.22 -3.71
CA HIS A 123 3.02 -11.18 -3.34
C HIS A 123 4.36 -11.38 -4.04
N LYS A 124 5.03 -10.29 -4.42
CA LYS A 124 6.40 -10.36 -4.93
C LYS A 124 7.35 -10.36 -3.73
N SER A 125 8.07 -11.45 -3.52
CA SER A 125 9.13 -11.51 -2.50
C SER A 125 10.27 -10.59 -2.92
N VAL A 126 10.47 -9.48 -2.22
CA VAL A 126 11.58 -8.56 -2.48
C VAL A 126 12.63 -8.76 -1.39
N PRO A 127 13.87 -9.16 -1.72
CA PRO A 127 14.91 -9.31 -0.71
C PRO A 127 15.22 -7.95 -0.05
N PRO A 128 15.76 -7.94 1.19
CA PRO A 128 16.17 -6.71 1.86
C PRO A 128 17.13 -5.87 1.00
N ASP A 129 17.05 -4.54 1.09
CA ASP A 129 17.96 -3.67 0.35
C ASP A 129 19.40 -3.89 0.88
N PRO A 130 20.38 -4.22 0.03
CA PRO A 130 21.72 -4.57 0.49
C PRO A 130 22.50 -3.38 1.09
N ILE A 131 22.05 -2.15 0.84
CA ILE A 131 22.67 -0.92 1.36
C ILE A 131 21.99 -0.48 2.65
N VAL A 132 20.66 -0.58 2.72
CA VAL A 132 19.87 -0.04 3.84
C VAL A 132 19.55 -1.09 4.89
N GLY A 133 19.53 -2.37 4.52
CA GLY A 133 19.10 -3.48 5.38
C GLY A 133 17.59 -3.70 5.38
N PRO A 134 17.09 -4.53 6.32
CA PRO A 134 15.67 -4.88 6.40
C PRO A 134 14.80 -3.68 6.79
N ALA A 135 13.53 -3.72 6.36
CA ALA A 135 12.54 -2.74 6.77
C ALA A 135 12.19 -2.91 8.26
N PRO A 136 12.00 -1.83 9.02
CA PRO A 136 11.51 -1.92 10.39
C PRO A 136 10.05 -2.39 10.40
N PHE A 137 9.59 -2.95 11.53
CA PHE A 137 8.23 -3.52 11.63
C PHE A 137 7.13 -2.52 11.23
N TRP A 138 7.28 -1.23 11.58
CA TRP A 138 6.28 -0.21 11.31
C TRP A 138 6.10 0.08 9.81
N ALA A 139 7.08 -0.28 8.98
CA ALA A 139 7.00 -0.14 7.53
C ALA A 139 5.90 -1.01 6.90
N ASN A 140 5.42 -2.03 7.62
CA ASN A 140 4.27 -2.82 7.22
C ASN A 140 2.96 -2.03 7.30
N PHE A 141 2.86 -1.07 8.22
CA PHE A 141 1.71 -0.18 8.34
C PHE A 141 1.85 1.01 7.40
N GLU A 142 3.04 1.62 7.34
CA GLU A 142 3.28 2.82 6.53
C GLU A 142 4.35 2.59 5.45
N PRO A 143 4.03 1.81 4.39
CA PRO A 143 4.99 1.46 3.35
C PRO A 143 5.44 2.68 2.53
N THR A 144 4.57 3.67 2.35
CA THR A 144 4.88 4.90 1.62
C THR A 144 5.91 5.74 2.38
N VAL A 145 5.72 5.92 3.68
CA VAL A 145 6.69 6.62 4.54
C VAL A 145 8.02 5.88 4.54
N TRP A 146 8.00 4.55 4.64
CA TRP A 146 9.21 3.76 4.56
C TRP A 146 9.94 3.91 3.22
N LYS A 147 9.24 3.90 2.08
CA LYS A 147 9.85 4.14 0.76
C LYS A 147 10.64 5.45 0.75
N LEU A 148 10.08 6.52 1.32
CA LEU A 148 10.73 7.83 1.44
C LEU A 148 11.94 7.80 2.39
N VAL A 149 11.79 7.24 3.59
CA VAL A 149 12.87 7.11 4.58
C VAL A 149 14.03 6.29 4.03
N ARG A 150 13.73 5.14 3.42
CA ARG A 150 14.71 4.26 2.77
C ARG A 150 15.49 4.99 1.69
N TRP A 151 14.79 5.73 0.81
CA TRP A 151 15.44 6.51 -0.24
C TRP A 151 16.37 7.59 0.34
N ARG A 152 15.95 8.30 1.40
CA ARG A 152 16.80 9.31 2.06
C ARG A 152 18.05 8.68 2.67
N ARG A 153 17.88 7.54 3.37
CA ARG A 153 18.98 6.80 4.00
C ARG A 153 19.96 6.26 2.95
N LYS A 154 19.45 5.67 1.87
CA LYS A 154 20.27 5.17 0.76
C LYS A 154 21.11 6.28 0.12
N ARG A 155 20.51 7.45 -0.14
CA ARG A 155 21.24 8.61 -0.67
C ARG A 155 22.35 9.10 0.25
N ARG A 156 22.08 9.15 1.56
CA ARG A 156 23.09 9.52 2.56
C ARG A 156 24.27 8.55 2.53
N ILE A 157 24.02 7.25 2.65
CA ILE A 157 25.07 6.22 2.66
C ILE A 157 25.91 6.25 1.38
N LEU A 158 25.28 6.40 0.21
CA LEU A 158 26.00 6.48 -1.07
C LEU A 158 26.89 7.73 -1.15
N ARG A 159 26.41 8.87 -0.66
CA ARG A 159 27.21 10.10 -0.60
C ARG A 159 28.40 9.95 0.34
N ASP A 160 28.19 9.37 1.52
CA ASP A 160 29.23 9.19 2.52
C ASP A 160 30.29 8.18 2.03
N ARG A 161 29.89 7.09 1.34
CA ARG A 161 30.81 6.17 0.67
C ARG A 161 31.62 6.83 -0.44
N LYS A 162 30.99 7.71 -1.25
CA LYS A 162 31.70 8.46 -2.29
C LYS A 162 32.74 9.40 -1.67
N ALA A 163 32.38 10.12 -0.61
CA ALA A 163 33.30 11.01 0.10
C ALA A 163 34.48 10.22 0.71
N ALA A 164 34.22 9.08 1.35
CA ALA A 164 35.27 8.22 1.88
C ALA A 164 36.20 7.67 0.79
N GLY A 165 35.64 7.25 -0.36
CA GLY A 165 36.44 6.78 -1.50
C GLY A 165 37.33 7.86 -2.11
N VAL A 166 36.86 9.11 -2.16
CA VAL A 166 37.68 10.26 -2.58
C VAL A 166 38.81 10.51 -1.59
N ALA A 167 38.52 10.53 -0.29
CA ALA A 167 39.54 10.71 0.75
C ALA A 167 40.62 9.62 0.72
N VAL A 168 40.24 8.34 0.51
CA VAL A 168 41.20 7.24 0.36
C VAL A 168 42.06 7.40 -0.89
N ALA A 169 41.47 7.82 -2.02
CA ALA A 169 42.22 8.05 -3.26
C ALA A 169 43.22 9.22 -3.13
N GLU A 170 42.84 10.31 -2.44
CA GLU A 170 43.71 11.44 -2.16
C GLU A 170 44.88 11.04 -1.25
N ALA A 171 44.60 10.33 -0.15
CA ALA A 171 45.65 9.81 0.76
C ALA A 171 46.64 8.88 0.05
N SER A 172 46.16 8.01 -0.86
CA SER A 172 47.02 7.11 -1.64
C SER A 172 47.90 7.83 -2.67
N ARG A 173 47.48 9.00 -3.16
CA ARG A 173 48.28 9.83 -4.08
C ARG A 173 49.36 10.59 -3.33
N GLU A 174 49.07 11.09 -2.13
CA GLU A 174 50.09 11.72 -1.27
C GLU A 174 51.19 10.72 -0.89
N SER A 175 50.85 9.46 -0.57
CA SER A 175 51.84 8.43 -0.22
C SER A 175 52.70 7.90 -1.37
N ALA A 176 52.33 8.18 -2.63
CA ALA A 176 53.05 7.69 -3.82
C ALA A 176 53.96 8.76 -4.47
N GLY A 177 54.05 9.94 -3.84
CA GLY A 177 54.83 11.09 -4.32
C GLY A 177 56.22 11.24 -3.69
N ASP A 178 56.66 10.29 -2.85
CA ASP A 178 57.99 10.22 -2.24
C ASP A 178 58.88 9.18 -2.93
#